data_AF-A0A430Q8A7-F1
#
_entry.id   AF-A0A430Q8A7-F1
#
_cell.length_a   1.000
_cell.length_b   1.000
_cell.length_c   1.000
_cell.angle_alpha   90.00
_cell.angle_beta   90.00
_cell.angle_gamma   90.00
#
_symmetry.space_group_name_H-M   'P 1'
#
loop_
_entity.id
_entity.type
_entity.pdbx_description
1 polymer ?
#
loop_
_entity_poly.entity_id
_entity_poly.type
_entity_poly.pdbx_seq_one_letter_code
_entity_poly.pdbx_strand_id
1 'polypeptide(L)'
;MTSGVKDEKGYSPTDRYSEISITVPDIIWCAYAFLSITLISVVFLNCNLFSFVIRYSIGGSALAQGSVFGVAAILPSKHMKAALEGQAVSGILASLANIVSIAASSSATTNGLVYFLVALVFVTATAALFLVLPKNGYFKYYWDKKDSPDKNNIESDPSLKGVTNDCNESQELVISINKSGILSTMKETFLPGICVLITLMITLSLFPAVVARIRPITVIPQDLWTNVYFVPVLVYLLYNVGDWCGRMLAGLIKWPRRNQMLIVLLLCVLRAAIIPLCMLCNAQPRNYLPVIFKHDIFPAFMILFLGLTNGYLVSISMIHGPRQVFFASPGNQESAGAALSIYLSFGLSLGVAISVGLVQGL
;
A
#
# COMPACT_ATOMS: atom_id res chain seq x y z
N MET A 1 -15.34 -55.84 10.27
CA MET A 1 -14.53 -54.68 10.71
C MET A 1 -14.08 -53.98 9.43
N THR A 2 -14.52 -52.79 9.07
CA THR A 2 -14.95 -51.61 9.82
C THR A 2 -16.12 -50.93 9.08
N SER A 3 -17.12 -50.49 9.85
CA SER A 3 -18.32 -49.81 9.36
C SER A 3 -17.99 -48.39 8.89
N GLY A 4 -18.44 -48.05 7.68
CA GLY A 4 -18.54 -46.66 7.24
C GLY A 4 -19.64 -45.94 8.02
N VAL A 5 -19.26 -44.92 8.78
CA VAL A 5 -20.19 -43.99 9.44
C VAL A 5 -20.77 -43.08 8.36
N LYS A 6 -22.06 -43.25 8.07
CA LYS A 6 -22.87 -42.32 7.28
C LYS A 6 -23.67 -41.46 8.24
N ASP A 7 -23.58 -40.15 8.11
CA ASP A 7 -24.45 -39.22 8.84
C ASP A 7 -25.90 -39.28 8.29
N GLU A 8 -26.87 -39.06 9.19
CA GLU A 8 -28.34 -39.20 9.01
C GLU A 8 -29.02 -38.34 7.93
N LYS A 9 -28.25 -37.67 7.04
CA LYS A 9 -28.81 -36.90 5.91
C LYS A 9 -28.30 -37.33 4.54
N GLY A 10 -27.61 -38.47 4.41
CA GLY A 10 -27.31 -39.07 3.11
C GLY A 10 -26.45 -38.21 2.17
N TYR A 11 -25.66 -37.28 2.69
CA TYR A 11 -24.77 -36.44 1.87
C TYR A 11 -23.33 -36.95 1.94
N SER A 12 -22.75 -37.22 0.76
CA SER A 12 -21.32 -37.45 0.59
C SER A 12 -20.53 -36.16 0.91
N PRO A 13 -19.35 -36.22 1.58
CA PRO A 13 -18.49 -35.06 1.81
C PRO A 13 -17.97 -34.39 0.53
N THR A 14 -18.11 -35.05 -0.62
CA THR A 14 -17.68 -34.52 -1.93
C THR A 14 -18.66 -33.53 -2.56
N ASP A 15 -19.92 -33.49 -2.10
CA ASP A 15 -20.98 -32.78 -2.84
C ASP A 15 -21.22 -31.35 -2.32
N ARG A 16 -20.39 -30.88 -1.37
CA ARG A 16 -20.49 -29.53 -0.78
C ARG A 16 -19.54 -28.50 -1.41
N TYR A 17 -18.82 -28.90 -2.45
CA TYR A 17 -18.03 -28.00 -3.28
C TYR A 17 -18.60 -28.04 -4.69
N SER A 18 -19.70 -27.34 -4.92
CA SER A 18 -19.94 -26.79 -6.25
C SER A 18 -18.79 -25.82 -6.52
N GLU A 19 -17.77 -26.32 -7.20
CA GLU A 19 -16.69 -25.52 -7.74
C GLU A 19 -17.32 -24.34 -8.49
N ILE A 20 -17.18 -23.13 -7.95
CA ILE A 20 -17.24 -21.92 -8.75
C ILE A 20 -16.02 -22.01 -9.67
N SER A 21 -16.17 -22.78 -10.75
CA SER A 21 -15.18 -22.96 -11.78
C SER A 21 -15.17 -21.69 -12.60
N ILE A 22 -14.38 -20.70 -12.15
CA ILE A 22 -14.11 -19.50 -12.94
C ILE A 22 -13.46 -19.98 -14.24
N THR A 23 -14.24 -19.92 -15.31
CA THR A 23 -13.85 -20.42 -16.62
C THR A 23 -12.98 -19.39 -17.33
N VAL A 24 -12.16 -19.83 -18.28
CA VAL A 24 -11.33 -18.91 -19.11
C VAL A 24 -12.19 -17.82 -19.78
N PRO A 25 -13.41 -18.09 -20.25
CA PRO A 25 -14.36 -17.05 -20.69
C PRO A 25 -14.67 -15.99 -19.63
N ASP A 26 -14.90 -16.35 -18.37
CA ASP A 26 -15.20 -15.40 -17.29
C ASP A 26 -14.01 -14.47 -17.00
N ILE A 27 -12.79 -15.03 -17.10
CA ILE A 27 -11.53 -14.27 -16.98
C ILE A 27 -11.38 -13.28 -18.12
N ILE A 28 -11.65 -13.72 -19.36
CA ILE A 28 -11.62 -12.86 -20.55
C ILE A 28 -12.69 -11.78 -20.43
N TRP A 29 -13.87 -12.10 -19.89
CA TRP A 29 -14.97 -11.14 -19.72
C TRP A 29 -14.66 -10.10 -18.63
N CYS A 30 -14.08 -10.51 -17.49
CA CYS A 30 -13.66 -9.59 -16.44
C CYS A 30 -12.48 -8.72 -16.88
N ALA A 31 -11.49 -9.29 -17.56
CA ALA A 31 -10.39 -8.54 -18.15
C ALA A 31 -10.91 -7.57 -19.22
N TYR A 32 -11.82 -8.01 -20.09
CA TYR A 32 -12.47 -7.18 -21.09
C TYR A 32 -13.33 -6.08 -20.47
N ALA A 33 -14.08 -6.35 -19.40
CA ALA A 33 -14.88 -5.35 -18.69
C ALA A 33 -13.98 -4.31 -18.02
N PHE A 34 -12.91 -4.74 -17.35
CA PHE A 34 -11.93 -3.83 -16.74
C PHE A 34 -11.19 -3.00 -17.81
N LEU A 35 -10.78 -3.63 -18.90
CA LEU A 35 -10.10 -2.98 -20.03
C LEU A 35 -11.05 -2.02 -20.75
N SER A 36 -12.33 -2.40 -20.93
CA SER A 36 -13.38 -1.57 -21.50
C SER A 36 -13.70 -0.40 -20.59
N ILE A 37 -13.80 -0.59 -19.27
CA ILE A 37 -13.98 0.51 -18.32
C ILE A 37 -12.80 1.47 -18.40
N THR A 38 -11.57 0.95 -18.47
CA THR A 38 -10.35 1.75 -18.61
C THR A 38 -10.31 2.50 -19.95
N LEU A 39 -10.65 1.84 -21.06
CA LEU A 39 -10.74 2.44 -22.40
C LEU A 39 -11.88 3.45 -22.52
N ILE A 40 -13.04 3.16 -21.94
CA ILE A 40 -14.18 4.08 -21.86
C ILE A 40 -13.78 5.32 -21.05
N SER A 41 -13.03 5.16 -19.96
CA SER A 41 -12.47 6.27 -19.17
C SER A 41 -11.50 7.13 -20.00
N VAL A 42 -10.76 6.52 -20.94
CA VAL A 42 -9.79 7.19 -21.82
C VAL A 42 -10.45 7.81 -23.06
N VAL A 43 -11.52 7.22 -23.61
CA VAL A 43 -12.25 7.73 -24.78
C VAL A 43 -13.17 8.88 -24.39
N PHE A 44 -13.81 8.82 -23.21
CA PHE A 44 -14.63 9.92 -22.69
C PHE A 44 -13.79 11.16 -22.28
N LEU A 45 -12.47 11.05 -22.30
CA LEU A 45 -11.50 12.07 -21.86
C LEU A 45 -11.60 13.38 -22.66
N ASN A 46 -12.36 13.36 -23.76
CA ASN A 46 -12.55 14.50 -24.65
C ASN A 46 -13.84 15.31 -24.42
N CYS A 47 -14.74 14.95 -23.50
CA CYS A 47 -15.94 15.75 -23.23
C CYS A 47 -16.30 15.73 -21.74
N ASN A 48 -15.91 16.79 -21.01
CA ASN A 48 -16.32 17.12 -19.63
C ASN A 48 -15.82 16.21 -18.48
N LEU A 49 -14.62 15.63 -18.61
CA LEU A 49 -14.16 14.48 -17.82
C LEU A 49 -13.15 14.72 -16.68
N PHE A 50 -12.81 15.95 -16.29
CA PHE A 50 -11.78 16.14 -15.26
C PHE A 50 -12.23 15.66 -13.86
N SER A 51 -13.52 15.84 -13.52
CA SER A 51 -14.06 15.42 -12.21
C SER A 51 -14.51 13.95 -12.15
N PHE A 52 -14.84 13.34 -13.29
CA PHE A 52 -15.27 11.95 -13.38
C PHE A 52 -14.08 10.99 -13.39
N VAL A 53 -13.02 11.27 -14.18
CA VAL A 53 -11.78 10.49 -14.15
C VAL A 53 -11.12 10.55 -12.78
N ILE A 54 -11.10 11.72 -12.13
CA ILE A 54 -10.53 11.84 -10.79
C ILE A 54 -11.33 11.00 -9.78
N ARG A 55 -12.67 11.03 -9.80
CA ARG A 55 -13.48 10.19 -8.89
C ARG A 55 -13.33 8.70 -9.15
N TYR A 56 -13.35 8.26 -10.40
CA TYR A 56 -13.24 6.83 -10.75
C TYR A 56 -11.81 6.29 -10.62
N SER A 57 -10.78 7.08 -10.98
CA SER A 57 -9.37 6.70 -10.83
C SER A 57 -8.95 6.65 -9.36
N ILE A 58 -9.39 7.60 -8.53
CA ILE A 58 -9.08 7.59 -7.09
C ILE A 58 -9.82 6.44 -6.40
N GLY A 59 -11.12 6.27 -6.67
CA GLY A 59 -11.92 5.17 -6.11
C GLY A 59 -11.39 3.80 -6.51
N GLY A 60 -11.08 3.60 -7.80
CA GLY A 60 -10.54 2.33 -8.31
C GLY A 60 -9.16 1.99 -7.72
N SER A 61 -8.27 2.98 -7.60
CA SER A 61 -6.93 2.75 -7.02
C SER A 61 -7.00 2.40 -5.53
N ALA A 62 -7.84 3.11 -4.78
CA ALA A 62 -8.04 2.84 -3.35
C ALA A 62 -8.69 1.47 -3.11
N LEU A 63 -9.69 1.09 -3.91
CA LEU A 63 -10.33 -0.22 -3.84
C LEU A 63 -9.34 -1.34 -4.20
N ALA A 64 -8.62 -1.22 -5.31
CA ALA A 64 -7.63 -2.21 -5.72
C ALA A 64 -6.53 -2.38 -4.65
N GLN A 65 -6.04 -1.27 -4.09
CA GLN A 65 -5.05 -1.29 -3.02
C GLN A 65 -5.60 -1.93 -1.73
N GLY A 66 -6.84 -1.62 -1.36
CA GLY A 66 -7.51 -2.22 -0.22
C GLY A 66 -7.74 -3.72 -0.36
N SER A 67 -8.15 -4.17 -1.56
CA SER A 67 -8.29 -5.60 -1.87
C SER A 67 -6.96 -6.34 -1.80
N VAL A 68 -5.90 -5.80 -2.40
CA VAL A 68 -4.57 -6.43 -2.36
C VAL A 68 -4.05 -6.55 -0.92
N PHE A 69 -4.17 -5.49 -0.11
CA PHE A 69 -3.72 -5.55 1.28
C PHE A 69 -4.63 -6.38 2.18
N GLY A 70 -5.94 -6.41 1.92
CA GLY A 70 -6.86 -7.32 2.61
C GLY A 70 -6.48 -8.77 2.39
N VAL A 71 -6.24 -9.17 1.14
CA VAL A 71 -5.78 -10.51 0.80
C VAL A 71 -4.39 -10.80 1.39
N ALA A 72 -3.45 -9.86 1.26
CA ALA A 72 -2.09 -10.02 1.78
C ALA A 72 -2.03 -10.10 3.32
N ALA A 73 -3.04 -9.59 4.01
CA ALA A 73 -3.15 -9.61 5.47
C ALA A 73 -3.58 -10.99 6.02
N ILE A 74 -4.28 -11.80 5.22
CA ILE A 74 -4.63 -13.20 5.54
C ILE A 74 -3.38 -14.08 5.43
N LEU A 75 -2.55 -13.81 4.42
CA LEU A 75 -1.34 -14.58 4.15
C LEU A 75 -0.22 -14.26 5.16
N PRO A 76 0.80 -15.13 5.29
CA PRO A 76 1.95 -14.84 6.14
C PRO A 76 2.61 -13.51 5.76
N SER A 77 3.13 -12.79 6.75
CA SER A 77 3.72 -11.43 6.63
C SER A 77 4.73 -11.19 5.48
N LYS A 78 5.29 -12.27 4.90
CA LYS A 78 6.14 -12.21 3.71
C LYS A 78 5.38 -11.67 2.48
N HIS A 79 4.08 -11.94 2.37
CA HIS A 79 3.25 -11.50 1.24
C HIS A 79 2.88 -10.03 1.34
N MET A 80 2.51 -9.56 2.55
CA MET A 80 2.34 -8.13 2.83
C MET A 80 3.62 -7.36 2.48
N LYS A 81 4.78 -7.88 2.90
CA LYS A 81 6.09 -7.33 2.52
C LYS A 81 6.26 -7.28 0.99
N ALA A 82 6.03 -8.38 0.28
CA ALA A 82 6.20 -8.44 -1.17
C ALA A 82 5.29 -7.45 -1.91
N ALA A 83 4.04 -7.29 -1.47
CA ALA A 83 3.11 -6.29 -2.02
C ALA A 83 3.65 -4.86 -1.84
N LEU A 84 4.19 -4.56 -0.65
CA LEU A 84 4.77 -3.25 -0.35
C LEU A 84 6.05 -2.99 -1.13
N GLU A 85 6.93 -3.98 -1.30
CA GLU A 85 8.14 -3.85 -2.14
C GLU A 85 7.76 -3.63 -3.61
N GLY A 86 6.75 -4.32 -4.13
CA GLY A 86 6.24 -4.13 -5.49
C GLY A 86 5.80 -2.68 -5.75
N GLN A 87 5.18 -2.00 -4.77
CA GLN A 87 4.85 -0.58 -4.90
C GLN A 87 6.09 0.30 -5.05
N ALA A 88 7.15 0.04 -4.28
CA ALA A 88 8.39 0.82 -4.37
C ALA A 88 9.14 0.56 -5.68
N VAL A 89 9.19 -0.69 -6.14
CA VAL A 89 9.78 -1.05 -7.44
C VAL A 89 9.05 -0.35 -8.58
N SER A 90 7.71 -0.26 -8.52
CA SER A 90 6.92 0.50 -9.50
C SER A 90 7.35 1.98 -9.58
N GLY A 91 7.64 2.61 -8.44
CA GLY A 91 8.17 3.98 -8.39
C GLY A 91 9.57 4.14 -9.01
N ILE A 92 10.45 3.15 -8.81
CA ILE A 92 11.77 3.11 -9.47
C ILE A 92 11.59 2.98 -10.98
N LEU A 93 10.75 2.04 -11.44
CA LEU A 93 10.48 1.84 -12.87
C LEU A 93 9.90 3.09 -13.51
N ALA A 94 8.96 3.78 -12.86
CA ALA A 94 8.40 5.04 -13.34
C ALA A 94 9.47 6.14 -13.44
N SER A 95 10.38 6.23 -12.46
CA SER A 95 11.47 7.21 -12.46
C SER A 95 12.49 6.93 -13.57
N LEU A 96 12.87 5.66 -13.76
CA LEU A 96 13.78 5.24 -14.83
C LEU A 96 13.15 5.48 -16.20
N ALA A 97 11.88 5.13 -16.37
CA ALA A 97 11.17 5.36 -17.60
C ALA A 97 11.12 6.87 -17.93
N ASN A 98 10.86 7.73 -16.93
CA ASN A 98 10.94 9.20 -17.09
C ASN A 98 12.31 9.65 -17.62
N ILE A 99 13.40 9.15 -17.03
CA ILE A 99 14.77 9.44 -17.48
C ILE A 99 14.99 8.97 -18.93
N VAL A 100 14.55 7.75 -19.27
CA VAL A 100 14.67 7.20 -20.63
C VAL A 100 13.86 8.03 -21.63
N SER A 101 12.65 8.48 -21.27
CA SER A 101 11.83 9.30 -22.15
C SER A 101 12.42 10.68 -22.40
N ILE A 102 13.09 11.27 -21.41
CA ILE A 102 13.86 12.50 -21.59
C ILE A 102 15.02 12.26 -22.56
N ALA A 103 15.66 11.09 -22.51
CA ALA A 103 16.77 10.73 -23.38
C ALA A 103 16.36 10.30 -24.82
N ALA A 104 15.16 9.73 -24.99
CA ALA A 104 14.81 8.97 -26.20
C ALA A 104 14.36 9.82 -27.41
N SER A 105 13.65 10.94 -27.26
CA SER A 105 13.30 11.90 -28.36
C SER A 105 12.20 12.91 -27.93
N SER A 106 12.07 14.00 -28.69
CA SER A 106 11.24 15.21 -28.48
C SER A 106 9.72 15.06 -28.73
N SER A 107 9.26 13.94 -29.28
CA SER A 107 7.82 13.71 -29.50
C SER A 107 7.12 13.18 -28.24
N ALA A 108 6.52 14.10 -27.47
CA ALA A 108 5.76 13.78 -26.26
C ALA A 108 4.63 12.76 -26.52
N THR A 109 4.01 12.81 -27.71
CA THR A 109 2.92 11.91 -28.11
C THR A 109 3.39 10.47 -28.26
N THR A 110 4.54 10.25 -28.90
CA THR A 110 5.10 8.91 -29.10
C THR A 110 5.56 8.31 -27.77
N ASN A 111 6.23 9.10 -26.93
CA ASN A 111 6.62 8.67 -25.60
C ASN A 111 5.39 8.30 -24.76
N GLY A 112 4.37 9.16 -24.71
CA GLY A 112 3.12 8.90 -24.00
C GLY A 112 2.42 7.61 -24.44
N LEU A 113 2.38 7.33 -25.74
CA LEU A 113 1.80 6.10 -26.28
C LEU A 113 2.59 4.86 -25.84
N VAL A 114 3.92 4.91 -25.86
CA VAL A 114 4.78 3.80 -25.39
C VAL A 114 4.56 3.53 -23.90
N TYR A 115 4.52 4.57 -23.06
CA TYR A 115 4.21 4.42 -21.63
C TYR A 115 2.87 3.75 -21.39
N PHE A 116 1.85 4.19 -22.12
CA PHE A 116 0.51 3.64 -22.00
C PHE A 116 0.47 2.16 -22.37
N LEU A 117 1.09 1.76 -23.48
CA LEU A 117 1.15 0.36 -23.92
C LEU A 117 1.88 -0.53 -22.91
N VAL A 118 3.03 -0.08 -22.39
CA VAL A 118 3.78 -0.82 -21.38
C VAL A 118 2.93 -0.99 -20.11
N ALA A 119 2.31 0.09 -19.62
CA ALA A 119 1.44 0.03 -18.46
C ALA A 119 0.25 -0.94 -18.67
N LEU A 120 -0.34 -0.94 -19.87
CA LEU A 120 -1.45 -1.84 -20.22
C LEU A 120 -1.04 -3.32 -20.14
N VAL A 121 0.15 -3.67 -20.65
CA VAL A 121 0.68 -5.03 -20.56
C VAL A 121 0.90 -5.45 -19.10
N PHE A 122 1.50 -4.60 -18.28
CA PHE A 122 1.73 -4.90 -16.86
C PHE A 122 0.42 -5.07 -16.08
N VAL A 123 -0.56 -4.19 -16.30
CA VAL A 123 -1.87 -4.25 -15.63
C VAL A 123 -2.63 -5.50 -16.04
N THR A 124 -2.68 -5.82 -17.33
CA THR A 124 -3.37 -7.03 -17.83
C THR A 124 -2.72 -8.31 -17.32
N ALA A 125 -1.39 -8.39 -17.33
CA ALA A 125 -0.65 -9.53 -16.77
C ALA A 125 -0.91 -9.67 -15.26
N THR A 126 -0.90 -8.57 -14.50
CA THR A 126 -1.15 -8.59 -13.05
C THR A 126 -2.60 -9.00 -12.74
N ALA A 127 -3.57 -8.51 -13.52
CA ALA A 127 -4.97 -8.90 -13.39
C ALA A 127 -5.17 -10.40 -13.66
N ALA A 128 -4.54 -10.93 -14.72
CA ALA A 128 -4.58 -12.36 -15.02
C ALA A 128 -3.99 -13.21 -13.87
N LEU A 129 -2.84 -12.80 -13.32
CA LEU A 129 -2.23 -13.48 -12.18
C LEU A 129 -3.12 -13.43 -10.93
N PHE A 130 -3.78 -12.30 -10.67
CA PHE A 130 -4.70 -12.17 -9.55
C PHE A 130 -5.92 -13.10 -9.69
N LEU A 131 -6.45 -13.29 -10.90
CA LEU A 131 -7.57 -14.21 -11.16
C LEU A 131 -7.16 -15.69 -11.05
N VAL A 132 -5.89 -16.01 -11.28
CA VAL A 132 -5.34 -17.37 -11.09
C VAL A 132 -5.02 -17.65 -9.62
N LEU A 133 -4.81 -16.61 -8.80
CA LEU A 133 -4.41 -16.74 -7.39
C LEU A 133 -5.31 -17.69 -6.55
N PRO A 134 -6.65 -17.66 -6.65
CA PRO A 134 -7.52 -18.57 -5.88
C PRO A 134 -7.34 -20.04 -6.22
N LYS A 135 -6.81 -20.36 -7.41
CA LYS A 135 -6.55 -21.75 -7.85
C LYS A 135 -5.30 -22.33 -7.20
N ASN A 136 -4.45 -21.53 -6.56
CA ASN A 136 -3.25 -22.00 -5.90
C ASN A 136 -3.58 -22.71 -4.58
N GLY A 137 -3.15 -23.96 -4.41
CA GLY A 137 -3.36 -24.75 -3.19
C GLY A 137 -2.80 -24.09 -1.93
N TYR A 138 -1.70 -23.33 -2.04
CA TYR A 138 -1.15 -22.55 -0.93
C TYR A 138 -2.11 -21.44 -0.48
N PHE A 139 -2.71 -20.74 -1.43
CA PHE A 139 -3.68 -19.68 -1.15
C PHE A 139 -4.93 -20.27 -0.47
N LYS A 140 -5.47 -21.35 -1.04
CA LYS A 140 -6.65 -22.05 -0.52
C LYS A 140 -6.48 -22.49 0.94
N TYR A 141 -5.30 -23.02 1.30
CA TYR A 141 -4.99 -23.39 2.68
C TYR A 141 -5.16 -22.24 3.69
N TYR A 142 -4.61 -21.05 3.38
CA TYR A 142 -4.72 -19.89 4.28
C TYR A 142 -6.10 -19.24 4.22
N TRP A 143 -6.77 -19.30 3.07
CA TRP A 143 -8.12 -18.78 2.87
C TRP A 143 -9.14 -19.60 3.67
N ASP A 144 -9.11 -20.93 3.57
CA ASP A 144 -10.04 -21.81 4.30
C ASP A 144 -9.80 -21.75 5.83
N LYS A 145 -8.54 -21.56 6.25
CA LYS A 145 -8.19 -21.39 7.68
C LYS A 145 -8.74 -20.10 8.29
N LYS A 146 -9.04 -19.08 7.48
CA LYS A 146 -9.68 -17.83 7.95
C LYS A 146 -11.08 -18.10 8.50
N ASP A 147 -11.84 -18.96 7.83
CA ASP A 147 -13.25 -19.24 8.13
C ASP A 147 -13.43 -20.32 9.21
N SER A 148 -12.38 -21.10 9.50
CA SER A 148 -12.35 -22.10 10.59
C SER A 148 -11.22 -21.80 11.57
N PRO A 149 -11.37 -20.82 12.48
CA PRO A 149 -10.39 -20.60 13.54
C PRO A 149 -10.36 -21.83 14.45
N ASP A 150 -9.21 -22.50 14.49
CA ASP A 150 -8.93 -23.68 15.29
C ASP A 150 -9.17 -23.36 16.79
N LYS A 151 -10.26 -23.88 17.37
CA LYS A 151 -10.61 -23.71 18.79
C LYS A 151 -9.62 -24.38 19.75
N ASN A 152 -8.67 -25.17 19.25
CA ASN A 152 -7.93 -26.14 20.05
C ASN A 152 -6.58 -25.66 20.60
N ASN A 153 -6.15 -24.42 20.34
CA ASN A 153 -4.90 -23.87 20.92
C ASN A 153 -5.11 -23.01 22.17
N ILE A 154 -6.34 -22.94 22.70
CA ILE A 154 -6.64 -22.21 23.95
C ILE A 154 -6.60 -23.14 25.18
N GLU A 155 -6.62 -24.47 24.98
CA GLU A 155 -6.67 -25.46 26.08
C GLU A 155 -5.32 -25.80 26.73
N SER A 156 -4.19 -25.20 26.31
CA SER A 156 -2.87 -25.50 26.88
C SER A 156 -2.39 -24.52 27.96
N ASP A 157 -3.27 -23.69 28.53
CA ASP A 157 -2.97 -22.92 29.74
C ASP A 157 -3.74 -23.50 30.96
N PRO A 158 -3.06 -24.09 31.95
CA PRO A 158 -3.71 -24.71 33.11
C PRO A 158 -4.45 -23.74 34.05
N SER A 159 -4.43 -22.42 33.81
CA SER A 159 -4.98 -21.42 34.74
C SER A 159 -6.48 -21.15 34.63
N LEU A 160 -7.21 -21.77 33.69
CA LEU A 160 -8.63 -21.45 33.43
C LEU A 160 -9.64 -22.60 33.65
N LYS A 161 -9.35 -23.54 34.55
CA LYS A 161 -10.26 -24.68 34.86
C LYS A 161 -11.39 -24.38 35.87
N GLY A 162 -11.64 -23.11 36.19
CA GLY A 162 -12.52 -22.74 37.31
C GLY A 162 -14.01 -22.49 36.98
N VAL A 163 -14.40 -22.34 35.71
CA VAL A 163 -15.75 -21.85 35.38
C VAL A 163 -16.34 -22.65 34.22
N THR A 164 -16.70 -23.90 34.49
CA THR A 164 -17.62 -24.66 33.64
C THR A 164 -18.85 -24.97 34.46
N ASN A 165 -19.87 -24.11 34.33
CA ASN A 165 -21.29 -24.41 34.53
C ASN A 165 -22.07 -23.14 34.13
N ASP A 166 -22.35 -23.00 32.84
CA ASP A 166 -23.63 -22.49 32.34
C ASP A 166 -23.61 -22.49 30.80
N CYS A 167 -23.95 -23.65 30.25
CA CYS A 167 -24.20 -23.84 28.83
C CYS A 167 -25.60 -23.28 28.53
N ASN A 168 -25.69 -22.03 28.09
CA ASN A 168 -26.77 -21.48 27.25
C ASN A 168 -26.44 -20.08 26.68
N GLU A 169 -25.45 -19.37 27.22
CA GLU A 169 -25.03 -18.04 26.75
C GLU A 169 -24.00 -18.08 25.59
N SER A 170 -23.46 -19.27 25.29
CA SER A 170 -22.34 -19.46 24.35
C SER A 170 -22.73 -19.33 22.87
N GLN A 171 -24.03 -19.38 22.55
CA GLN A 171 -24.52 -19.38 21.17
C GLN A 171 -24.84 -17.96 20.67
N GLU A 172 -25.15 -17.02 21.57
CA GLU A 172 -25.35 -15.60 21.23
C GLU A 172 -24.01 -14.85 21.08
N LEU A 173 -22.99 -15.25 21.85
CA LEU A 173 -21.65 -14.67 21.76
C LEU A 173 -20.96 -14.97 20.41
N VAL A 174 -21.23 -16.14 19.81
CA VAL A 174 -20.70 -16.53 18.49
C VAL A 174 -21.38 -15.78 17.33
N ILE A 175 -22.64 -15.36 17.47
CA ILE A 175 -23.32 -14.53 16.46
C ILE A 175 -22.81 -13.07 16.52
N SER A 176 -22.34 -12.61 17.68
CA SER A 176 -21.69 -11.29 17.81
C SER A 176 -20.35 -11.20 17.06
N ILE A 177 -19.66 -12.34 16.85
CA ILE A 177 -18.37 -12.42 16.15
C ILE A 177 -18.51 -12.04 14.66
N ASN A 178 -19.69 -12.22 14.07
CA ASN A 178 -19.95 -11.94 12.65
C ASN A 178 -20.30 -10.47 12.37
N LYS A 179 -20.21 -9.58 13.37
CA LYS A 179 -20.51 -8.15 13.24
C LYS A 179 -19.31 -7.25 13.57
N SER A 180 -18.09 -7.77 13.48
CA SER A 180 -16.89 -6.93 13.45
C SER A 180 -16.79 -6.21 12.10
N GLY A 181 -17.59 -5.17 11.91
CA GLY A 181 -17.50 -4.31 10.74
C GLY A 181 -16.11 -3.67 10.61
N ILE A 182 -15.75 -3.22 9.41
CA ILE A 182 -14.46 -2.55 9.15
C ILE A 182 -14.08 -1.48 10.19
N LEU A 183 -15.08 -0.82 10.78
CA LEU A 183 -14.92 0.20 11.82
C LEU A 183 -14.37 -0.35 13.15
N SER A 184 -14.77 -1.55 13.60
CA SER A 184 -14.17 -2.17 14.79
C SER A 184 -12.72 -2.55 14.51
N THR A 185 -12.45 -3.10 13.34
CA THR A 185 -11.08 -3.45 12.95
C THR A 185 -10.20 -2.20 12.80
N MET A 186 -10.74 -1.09 12.31
CA MET A 186 -10.02 0.20 12.29
C MET A 186 -9.62 0.69 13.67
N LYS A 187 -10.43 0.43 14.71
CA LYS A 187 -10.07 0.74 16.11
C LYS A 187 -8.95 -0.17 16.61
N GLU A 188 -9.00 -1.45 16.27
CA GLU A 188 -7.96 -2.42 16.65
C GLU A 188 -6.62 -2.11 15.97
N THR A 189 -6.64 -1.67 14.70
CA THR A 189 -5.45 -1.26 13.95
C THR A 189 -5.12 0.23 14.10
N PHE A 190 -5.71 0.94 15.06
CA PHE A 190 -5.61 2.39 15.14
C PHE A 190 -4.16 2.88 15.22
N LEU A 191 -3.37 2.31 16.13
CA LEU A 191 -1.98 2.72 16.33
C LEU A 191 -1.08 2.51 15.09
N PRO A 192 -1.01 1.30 14.48
CA PRO A 192 -0.29 1.13 13.21
C PRO A 192 -0.89 1.96 12.06
N GLY A 193 -2.20 2.12 12.01
CA GLY A 193 -2.89 2.95 11.01
C GLY A 193 -2.47 4.41 11.07
N ILE A 194 -2.45 5.02 12.26
CA ILE A 194 -2.00 6.40 12.47
C ILE A 194 -0.51 6.57 12.12
N CYS A 195 0.33 5.57 12.40
CA CYS A 195 1.75 5.60 11.99
C CYS A 195 1.89 5.67 10.46
N VAL A 196 1.14 4.84 9.73
CA VAL A 196 1.10 4.88 8.25
C VAL A 196 0.59 6.23 7.76
N LEU A 197 -0.52 6.72 8.33
CA LEU A 197 -1.14 7.99 7.95
C LEU A 197 -0.15 9.15 8.11
N ILE A 198 0.46 9.30 9.29
CA ILE A 198 1.41 10.39 9.58
C ILE A 198 2.64 10.29 8.67
N THR A 199 3.19 9.08 8.50
CA THR A 199 4.38 8.87 7.66
C THR A 199 4.13 9.32 6.22
N LEU A 200 2.99 8.93 5.65
CA LEU A 200 2.63 9.28 4.27
C LEU A 200 2.19 10.73 4.14
N MET A 201 1.50 11.27 5.14
CA MET A 201 1.11 12.69 5.18
C MET A 201 2.34 13.60 5.12
N ILE A 202 3.35 13.35 5.96
CA ILE A 202 4.60 14.12 5.96
C ILE A 202 5.39 13.89 4.68
N THR A 203 5.38 12.68 4.15
CA THR A 203 6.14 12.38 2.94
C THR A 203 5.53 13.02 1.70
N LEU A 204 4.21 12.95 1.54
CA LEU A 204 3.50 13.55 0.41
C LEU A 204 3.30 15.06 0.54
N SER A 205 3.45 15.64 1.73
CA SER A 205 3.55 17.09 1.85
C SER A 205 4.81 17.65 1.19
N LEU A 206 5.88 16.85 1.12
CA LEU A 206 7.15 17.21 0.50
C LEU A 206 7.31 16.66 -0.92
N PHE A 207 7.15 15.35 -1.09
CA PHE A 207 7.37 14.64 -2.35
C PHE A 207 6.06 14.41 -3.14
N PRO A 208 6.00 14.75 -4.44
CA PRO A 208 7.03 15.45 -5.21
C PRO A 208 6.95 16.98 -5.10
N ALA A 209 5.86 17.56 -4.60
CA ALA A 209 5.50 18.96 -4.82
C ALA A 209 6.58 19.97 -4.38
N VAL A 210 7.11 19.89 -3.17
CA VAL A 210 8.12 20.82 -2.65
C VAL A 210 9.50 20.46 -3.17
N VAL A 211 9.88 19.17 -3.08
CA VAL A 211 11.25 18.75 -3.41
C VAL A 211 11.55 18.76 -4.92
N ALA A 212 10.56 18.59 -5.79
CA ALA A 212 10.76 18.71 -7.24
C ALA A 212 10.99 20.16 -7.70
N ARG A 213 10.73 21.14 -6.83
CA ARG A 213 11.06 22.55 -7.07
C ARG A 213 12.48 22.91 -6.66
N ILE A 214 13.22 21.99 -6.03
CA ILE A 214 14.63 22.19 -5.67
C ILE A 214 15.45 22.28 -6.95
N ARG A 215 16.22 23.36 -7.08
CA ARG A 215 17.13 23.61 -8.18
C ARG A 215 18.58 23.53 -7.69
N PRO A 216 19.52 23.06 -8.53
CA PRO A 216 20.93 23.10 -8.21
C PRO A 216 21.38 24.54 -7.96
N ILE A 217 22.35 24.71 -7.08
CA ILE A 217 22.84 26.04 -6.66
C ILE A 217 23.71 26.67 -7.75
N THR A 218 24.54 25.86 -8.40
CA THR A 218 25.36 26.31 -9.51
C THR A 218 24.68 25.89 -10.81
N VAL A 219 24.07 26.86 -11.50
CA VAL A 219 23.47 26.60 -12.81
C VAL A 219 24.51 26.82 -13.90
N ILE A 220 24.96 25.74 -14.52
CA ILE A 220 25.83 25.79 -15.70
C ILE A 220 24.94 25.69 -16.95
N PRO A 221 24.82 26.73 -17.79
CA PRO A 221 23.84 26.77 -18.88
C PRO A 221 23.98 25.65 -19.93
N GLN A 222 25.19 25.11 -20.11
CA GLN A 222 25.47 24.06 -21.08
C GLN A 222 25.44 22.64 -20.49
N ASP A 223 25.24 22.52 -19.17
CA ASP A 223 25.27 21.22 -18.50
C ASP A 223 23.89 20.56 -18.51
N LEU A 224 23.82 19.37 -19.11
CA LEU A 224 22.61 18.55 -19.15
C LEU A 224 22.19 18.07 -17.76
N TRP A 225 23.16 17.85 -16.85
CA TRP A 225 22.85 17.38 -15.51
C TRP A 225 22.00 18.41 -14.76
N THR A 226 22.51 19.63 -14.67
CA THR A 226 21.87 20.75 -13.96
C THR A 226 20.48 21.09 -14.51
N ASN A 227 20.32 21.11 -15.83
CA ASN A 227 19.10 21.62 -16.47
C ASN A 227 18.02 20.55 -16.72
N VAL A 228 18.43 19.29 -16.92
CA VAL A 228 17.53 18.23 -17.39
C VAL A 228 17.44 17.08 -16.38
N TYR A 229 18.56 16.55 -15.92
CA TYR A 229 18.58 15.30 -15.15
C TYR A 229 18.55 15.48 -13.63
N PHE A 230 18.84 16.67 -13.11
CA PHE A 230 18.91 16.93 -11.67
C PHE A 230 17.64 16.48 -10.95
N VAL A 231 16.46 16.96 -11.36
CA VAL A 231 15.20 16.60 -10.70
C VAL A 231 14.83 15.13 -10.91
N PRO A 232 14.82 14.57 -12.15
CA PRO A 232 14.51 13.16 -12.35
C PRO A 232 15.41 12.18 -11.56
N VAL A 233 16.70 12.47 -11.45
CA VAL A 233 17.66 11.59 -10.77
C VAL A 233 17.68 11.84 -9.26
N LEU A 234 17.91 13.08 -8.83
CA LEU A 234 18.11 13.42 -7.42
C LEU A 234 16.81 13.43 -6.63
N VAL A 235 15.67 13.76 -7.25
CA VAL A 235 14.38 13.80 -6.57
C VAL A 235 13.64 12.49 -6.78
N TYR A 236 13.30 12.13 -8.02
CA TYR A 236 12.43 10.97 -8.27
C TYR A 236 13.15 9.64 -8.07
N LEU A 237 14.29 9.41 -8.74
CA LEU A 237 14.99 8.14 -8.66
C LEU A 237 15.55 7.90 -7.25
N LEU A 238 16.25 8.89 -6.67
CA LEU A 238 16.85 8.75 -5.34
C LEU A 238 15.81 8.50 -4.24
N TYR A 239 14.67 9.20 -4.28
CA TYR A 239 13.57 8.96 -3.34
C TYR A 239 13.04 7.53 -3.46
N ASN A 240 12.74 7.07 -4.68
CA ASN A 240 12.15 5.75 -4.91
C ASN A 240 13.12 4.61 -4.58
N VAL A 241 14.42 4.78 -4.86
CA VAL A 241 15.47 3.86 -4.42
C VAL A 241 15.57 3.84 -2.89
N GLY A 242 15.54 5.01 -2.25
CA GLY A 242 15.48 5.14 -0.80
C GLY A 242 14.28 4.40 -0.21
N ASP A 243 13.08 4.63 -0.74
CA ASP A 243 11.85 3.96 -0.31
C ASP A 243 11.98 2.44 -0.41
N TRP A 244 12.42 1.92 -1.56
CA TRP A 244 12.64 0.50 -1.74
C TRP A 244 13.65 -0.08 -0.75
N CYS A 245 14.80 0.57 -0.56
CA CYS A 245 15.79 0.17 0.43
C CYS A 245 15.20 0.15 1.85
N GLY A 246 14.39 1.15 2.20
CA GLY A 246 13.65 1.21 3.47
C GLY A 246 12.71 0.03 3.68
N ARG A 247 11.93 -0.33 2.66
CA ARG A 247 11.01 -1.50 2.70
C ARG A 247 11.78 -2.81 2.82
N MET A 248 12.88 -2.93 2.09
CA MET A 248 13.76 -4.10 2.15
C MET A 248 14.36 -4.25 3.56
N LEU A 249 14.86 -3.16 4.14
CA LEU A 249 15.37 -3.11 5.51
C LEU A 249 14.31 -3.49 6.54
N ALA A 250 13.07 -3.02 6.43
CA ALA A 250 11.98 -3.41 7.33
C ALA A 250 11.65 -4.91 7.25
N GLY A 251 11.91 -5.54 6.11
CA GLY A 251 11.79 -6.97 5.93
C GLY A 251 12.89 -7.78 6.64
N LEU A 252 14.11 -7.25 6.67
CA LEU A 252 15.29 -7.88 7.28
C LEU A 252 15.35 -7.61 8.79
N ILE A 253 15.16 -6.35 9.18
CA ILE A 253 15.24 -5.83 10.54
C ILE A 253 13.84 -5.38 10.96
N LYS A 254 13.18 -6.19 11.79
CA LYS A 254 11.82 -5.91 12.28
C LYS A 254 11.84 -5.12 13.59
N TRP A 255 12.53 -3.99 13.59
CA TRP A 255 12.64 -3.09 14.74
C TRP A 255 11.96 -1.75 14.44
N PRO A 256 11.23 -1.11 15.36
CA PRO A 256 10.79 -1.56 16.68
C PRO A 256 9.87 -2.79 16.62
N ARG A 257 9.81 -3.56 17.72
CA ARG A 257 8.93 -4.74 17.81
C ARG A 257 7.45 -4.33 17.88
N ARG A 258 6.54 -5.27 17.62
CA ARG A 258 5.07 -5.06 17.69
C ARG A 258 4.59 -4.39 18.99
N ASN A 259 5.18 -4.73 20.15
CA ASN A 259 4.77 -4.13 21.43
C ASN A 259 5.32 -2.71 21.64
N GLN A 260 6.16 -2.20 20.72
CA GLN A 260 6.83 -0.91 20.79
C GLN A 260 6.33 0.05 19.70
N MET A 261 5.08 -0.11 19.23
CA MET A 261 4.51 0.76 18.19
C MET A 261 4.44 2.24 18.60
N LEU A 262 4.51 2.58 19.89
CA LEU A 262 4.67 3.97 20.33
C LEU A 262 6.02 4.57 19.91
N ILE A 263 7.09 3.76 19.86
CA ILE A 263 8.39 4.20 19.31
C ILE A 263 8.24 4.45 17.81
N VAL A 264 7.52 3.59 17.09
CA VAL A 264 7.21 3.80 15.67
C VAL A 264 6.48 5.12 15.49
N LEU A 265 5.44 5.38 16.30
CA LEU A 265 4.68 6.64 16.27
C LEU A 265 5.58 7.85 16.53
N LEU A 266 6.45 7.79 17.55
CA LEU A 266 7.42 8.84 17.85
C LEU A 266 8.33 9.12 16.65
N LEU A 267 8.88 8.07 16.01
CA LEU A 267 9.70 8.19 14.81
C LEU A 267 8.91 8.80 13.65
N CYS A 268 7.63 8.45 13.48
CA CYS A 268 6.75 9.01 12.45
C CYS A 268 6.57 10.53 12.66
N VAL A 269 6.30 10.96 13.90
CA VAL A 269 6.13 12.39 14.24
C VAL A 269 7.42 13.16 14.08
N LEU A 270 8.56 12.57 14.46
CA LEU A 270 9.88 13.21 14.33
C LEU A 270 10.23 13.53 12.86
N ARG A 271 9.69 12.78 11.89
CA ARG A 271 9.83 13.10 10.45
C ARG A 271 9.34 14.50 10.11
N ALA A 272 8.43 15.10 10.89
CA ALA A 272 7.92 16.43 10.63
C ALA A 272 9.04 17.48 10.61
N ALA A 273 10.15 17.23 11.31
CA ALA A 273 11.35 18.06 11.26
C ALA A 273 12.00 18.13 9.86
N ILE A 274 11.77 17.13 9.00
CA ILE A 274 12.26 17.12 7.61
C ILE A 274 11.57 18.21 6.77
N ILE A 275 10.34 18.60 7.12
CA ILE A 275 9.56 19.61 6.39
C ILE A 275 10.29 20.97 6.34
N PRO A 276 10.57 21.64 7.46
CA PRO A 276 11.30 22.91 7.43
C PRO A 276 12.69 22.75 6.83
N LEU A 277 13.39 21.64 7.06
CA LEU A 277 14.71 21.39 6.47
C LEU A 277 14.67 21.36 4.93
N CYS A 278 13.66 20.72 4.33
CA CYS A 278 13.47 20.72 2.88
C CYS A 278 13.02 22.09 2.36
N MET A 279 12.17 22.82 3.09
CA MET A 279 11.76 24.18 2.70
C MET A 279 12.91 25.20 2.72
N LEU A 280 13.96 24.94 3.50
CA LEU A 280 15.18 25.79 3.55
C LEU A 280 16.23 25.44 2.47
N CYS A 281 15.98 24.41 1.64
CA CYS A 281 16.75 24.12 0.44
C CYS A 281 16.44 25.13 -0.68
N ASN A 282 17.21 25.14 -1.76
CA ASN A 282 17.01 26.05 -2.91
C ASN A 282 15.79 25.65 -3.78
N ALA A 283 14.58 25.69 -3.21
CA ALA A 283 13.32 25.49 -3.93
C ALA A 283 12.81 26.80 -4.54
N GLN A 284 12.40 26.76 -5.82
CA GLN A 284 11.98 27.92 -6.63
C GLN A 284 10.56 27.74 -7.21
N PRO A 285 9.75 28.82 -7.36
CA PRO A 285 10.01 30.21 -6.96
C PRO A 285 9.94 30.39 -5.43
N ARG A 286 10.56 31.45 -4.91
CA ARG A 286 10.72 31.71 -3.48
C ARG A 286 10.42 33.17 -3.17
N ASN A 287 9.59 33.41 -2.16
CA ASN A 287 9.12 34.74 -1.79
C ASN A 287 9.40 35.08 -0.32
N TYR A 288 9.34 34.09 0.58
CA TYR A 288 9.32 34.36 2.03
C TYR A 288 10.50 33.77 2.81
N LEU A 289 11.03 32.62 2.40
CA LEU A 289 12.03 31.88 3.20
C LEU A 289 13.47 32.06 2.67
N PRO A 290 14.50 32.16 3.53
CA PRO A 290 15.90 32.19 3.10
C PRO A 290 16.43 30.79 2.70
N VAL A 291 17.46 30.76 1.86
CA VAL A 291 18.20 29.54 1.52
C VAL A 291 19.35 29.35 2.51
N ILE A 292 19.29 28.31 3.34
CA ILE A 292 20.32 28.01 4.35
C ILE A 292 21.31 26.97 3.80
N PHE A 293 20.80 25.94 3.12
CA PHE A 293 21.63 24.86 2.58
C PHE A 293 22.23 25.26 1.23
N LYS A 294 23.52 25.58 1.24
CA LYS A 294 24.28 26.08 0.07
C LYS A 294 25.02 25.00 -0.73
N HIS A 295 24.80 23.73 -0.45
CA HIS A 295 25.35 22.61 -1.22
C HIS A 295 24.26 21.61 -1.61
N ASP A 296 24.31 21.08 -2.84
CA ASP A 296 23.33 20.14 -3.38
C ASP A 296 23.37 18.75 -2.70
N ILE A 297 24.40 18.48 -1.89
CA ILE A 297 24.51 17.27 -1.06
C ILE A 297 23.42 17.23 0.01
N PHE A 298 23.04 18.38 0.57
CA PHE A 298 22.03 18.45 1.62
C PHE A 298 20.64 18.01 1.15
N PRO A 299 20.06 18.56 0.05
CA PRO A 299 18.78 18.07 -0.45
C PRO A 299 18.84 16.60 -0.89
N ALA A 300 19.96 16.13 -1.47
CA ALA A 300 20.12 14.71 -1.80
C ALA A 300 20.03 13.81 -0.55
N PHE A 301 20.75 14.15 0.52
CA PHE A 301 20.70 13.41 1.78
C PHE A 301 19.29 13.44 2.40
N MET A 302 18.63 14.59 2.41
CA MET A 302 17.28 14.72 2.97
C MET A 302 16.25 13.91 2.17
N ILE A 303 16.33 13.90 0.84
CA ILE A 303 15.43 13.12 -0.02
C ILE A 303 15.66 11.61 0.16
N LEU A 304 16.92 11.18 0.21
CA LEU A 304 17.26 9.79 0.47
C LEU A 304 16.76 9.36 1.86
N PHE A 305 16.98 10.18 2.87
CA PHE A 305 16.51 9.93 4.24
C PHE A 305 14.99 9.87 4.30
N LEU A 306 14.30 10.80 3.63
CA LEU A 306 12.84 10.83 3.54
C LEU A 306 12.29 9.53 2.93
N GLY A 307 12.86 9.08 1.81
CA GLY A 307 12.51 7.83 1.15
C GLY A 307 12.78 6.60 2.03
N LEU A 308 14.01 6.45 2.53
CA LEU A 308 14.43 5.33 3.37
C LEU A 308 13.52 5.14 4.59
N THR A 309 13.29 6.24 5.31
CA THR A 309 12.45 6.18 6.51
C THR A 309 10.98 5.99 6.16
N ASN A 310 10.50 6.47 4.99
CA ASN A 310 9.12 6.26 4.54
C ASN A 310 8.86 4.77 4.31
N GLY A 311 9.71 4.14 3.50
CA GLY A 311 9.58 2.72 3.18
C GLY A 311 9.68 1.85 4.42
N TYR A 312 10.59 2.19 5.33
CA TYR A 312 10.78 1.44 6.57
C TYR A 312 9.56 1.51 7.49
N LEU A 313 9.11 2.72 7.84
CA LEU A 313 8.03 2.91 8.83
C LEU A 313 6.67 2.45 8.31
N VAL A 314 6.37 2.68 7.02
CA VAL A 314 5.14 2.16 6.40
C VAL A 314 5.16 0.63 6.40
N SER A 315 6.28 0.01 6.05
CA SER A 315 6.38 -1.45 5.99
C SER A 315 6.26 -2.11 7.36
N ILE A 316 6.96 -1.57 8.36
CA ILE A 316 6.84 -2.06 9.75
C ILE A 316 5.39 -1.96 10.23
N SER A 317 4.70 -0.85 9.97
CA SER A 317 3.31 -0.65 10.42
C SER A 317 2.32 -1.57 9.70
N MET A 318 2.46 -1.72 8.38
CA MET A 318 1.61 -2.62 7.56
C MET A 318 1.85 -4.10 7.85
N ILE A 319 3.06 -4.50 8.25
CA ILE A 319 3.37 -5.88 8.66
C ILE A 319 2.84 -6.18 10.06
N HIS A 320 2.94 -5.22 11.00
CA HIS A 320 2.50 -5.41 12.37
C HIS A 320 0.97 -5.31 12.55
N GLY A 321 0.29 -4.49 11.73
CA GLY A 321 -1.14 -4.21 11.87
C GLY A 321 -2.04 -5.46 11.79
N PRO A 322 -2.04 -6.24 10.70
CA PRO A 322 -2.84 -7.46 10.61
C PRO A 322 -2.48 -8.50 11.66
N ARG A 323 -1.22 -8.51 12.09
CA ARG A 323 -0.73 -9.42 13.12
C ARG A 323 -1.31 -9.08 14.50
N GLN A 324 -1.53 -7.80 14.79
CA GLN A 324 -2.20 -7.37 16.01
C GLN A 324 -3.66 -7.83 16.03
N VAL A 325 -4.36 -7.68 14.91
CA VAL A 325 -5.75 -8.16 14.76
C VAL A 325 -5.84 -9.68 14.83
N PHE A 326 -4.88 -10.41 14.25
CA PHE A 326 -4.85 -11.87 14.36
C PHE A 326 -4.89 -12.38 15.80
N PHE A 327 -4.23 -11.68 16.74
CA PHE A 327 -4.25 -12.05 18.16
C PHE A 327 -5.45 -11.50 18.93
N ALA A 328 -6.05 -10.39 18.49
CA ALA A 328 -7.17 -9.75 19.18
C ALA A 328 -8.53 -10.29 18.72
N SER A 329 -8.70 -10.48 17.41
CA SER A 329 -9.94 -10.86 16.73
C SER A 329 -9.63 -11.80 15.53
N PRO A 330 -9.37 -13.10 15.79
CA PRO A 330 -9.09 -14.08 14.73
C PRO A 330 -10.21 -14.12 13.66
N GLY A 331 -9.84 -14.22 12.39
CA GLY A 331 -10.77 -14.18 11.24
C GLY A 331 -10.94 -12.80 10.59
N ASN A 332 -10.63 -11.71 11.31
CA ASN A 332 -10.77 -10.33 10.80
C ASN A 332 -9.51 -9.76 10.14
N GLN A 333 -8.56 -10.61 9.75
CA GLN A 333 -7.28 -10.16 9.17
C GLN A 333 -7.46 -9.45 7.83
N GLU A 334 -8.40 -9.91 7.00
CA GLU A 334 -8.71 -9.26 5.72
C GLU A 334 -9.17 -7.82 5.93
N SER A 335 -10.13 -7.64 6.85
CA SER A 335 -10.62 -6.33 7.27
C SER A 335 -9.50 -5.47 7.86
N ALA A 336 -8.48 -6.07 8.50
CA ALA A 336 -7.34 -5.33 9.03
C ALA A 336 -6.45 -4.76 7.92
N GLY A 337 -6.18 -5.55 6.87
CA GLY A 337 -5.48 -5.07 5.68
C GLY A 337 -6.24 -3.96 4.97
N ALA A 338 -7.55 -4.12 4.81
CA ALA A 338 -8.43 -3.10 4.25
C ALA A 338 -8.46 -1.83 5.13
N ALA A 339 -8.57 -1.96 6.46
CA ALA A 339 -8.55 -0.83 7.39
C ALA A 339 -7.25 -0.02 7.28
N LEU A 340 -6.09 -0.69 7.21
CA LEU A 340 -4.80 -0.03 7.05
C LEU A 340 -4.67 0.67 5.69
N SER A 341 -5.28 0.12 4.63
CA SER A 341 -5.34 0.78 3.32
C SER A 341 -6.16 2.08 3.34
N ILE A 342 -7.17 2.16 4.21
CA ILE A 342 -7.95 3.38 4.42
C ILE A 342 -7.07 4.44 5.09
N TYR A 343 -6.38 4.11 6.18
CA TYR A 343 -5.44 5.03 6.83
C TYR A 343 -4.35 5.52 5.86
N LEU A 344 -3.83 4.61 5.03
CA LEU A 344 -2.90 4.96 3.96
C LEU A 344 -3.49 5.99 3.00
N SER A 345 -4.70 5.76 2.49
CA SER A 345 -5.37 6.64 1.53
C SER A 345 -5.65 8.04 2.11
N PHE A 346 -6.03 8.10 3.40
CA PHE A 346 -6.18 9.36 4.12
C PHE A 346 -4.85 10.10 4.27
N GLY A 347 -3.77 9.39 4.60
CA GLY A 347 -2.43 9.97 4.69
C GLY A 347 -1.96 10.58 3.36
N LEU A 348 -2.17 9.86 2.25
CA LEU A 348 -1.86 10.38 0.91
C LEU A 348 -2.64 11.67 0.62
N SER A 349 -3.95 11.67 0.88
CA SER A 349 -4.83 12.80 0.60
C SER A 349 -4.48 14.03 1.43
N LEU A 350 -4.26 13.86 2.73
CA LEU A 350 -3.86 14.94 3.63
C LEU A 350 -2.48 15.50 3.28
N GLY A 351 -1.53 14.63 2.94
CA GLY A 351 -0.19 15.06 2.53
C GLY A 351 -0.23 15.93 1.29
N VAL A 352 -0.98 15.53 0.26
CA VAL A 352 -1.17 16.34 -0.96
C VAL A 352 -1.83 17.68 -0.63
N ALA A 353 -2.85 17.70 0.22
CA ALA A 353 -3.50 18.95 0.64
C ALA A 353 -2.53 19.91 1.33
N ILE A 354 -1.70 19.41 2.27
CA ILE A 354 -0.68 20.20 2.96
C ILE A 354 0.39 20.71 1.97
N SER A 355 0.76 19.88 0.98
CA SER A 355 1.77 20.24 -0.01
C SER A 355 1.45 21.54 -0.76
N VAL A 356 0.16 21.78 -1.05
CA VAL A 356 -0.29 23.01 -1.72
C VAL A 356 0.03 24.24 -0.88
N GLY A 357 -0.24 24.18 0.43
CA GLY A 357 0.07 25.27 1.36
C GLY A 357 1.58 25.49 1.52
N LEU A 358 2.36 24.40 1.63
CA LEU A 358 3.83 24.51 1.73
C LEU A 358 4.45 25.14 0.48
N VAL A 359 3.93 24.81 -0.71
CA VAL A 359 4.39 25.39 -1.97
C VAL A 359 4.09 26.89 -2.05
N GLN A 360 2.94 27.33 -1.55
CA GLN A 360 2.60 28.76 -1.48
C GLN A 360 3.45 29.52 -0.45
N GLY A 361 3.93 28.83 0.59
CA GLY A 361 4.78 29.40 1.64
C GLY A 361 6.29 29.47 1.32
N LEU A 362 6.73 29.00 0.16
CA LEU A 362 8.10 29.20 -0.35
C LEU A 362 8.29 30.68 -0.74
#